data_AF-A0A1F9F6V1-F1
#
_entry.id   AF-A0A1F9F6V1-F1
#
_cell.length_a   1.000
_cell.length_b   1.000
_cell.length_c   1.000
_cell.angle_alpha   90.00
_cell.angle_beta   90.00
_cell.angle_gamma   90.00
#
_symmetry.space_group_name_H-M   'P 1'
#
loop_
_entity.id
_entity.type
_entity.pdbx_description
1 polymer ?
#
loop_
_entity_poly.entity_id
_entity_poly.type
_entity_poly.pdbx_seq_one_letter_code
_entity_poly.pdbx_strand_id
1 'polypeptide(L)'
;MYVVAIDNPSSPGTSVAPVEDLAAALGVSVYDARPHLANTGPRVVALRGDEADAQRLAHSLAARGFAAYLVGPEQVVPLASLFCARSFRLGDGRVRGVHRDGSVLDVDLTSASFLVRGTIVSSTFEKTTSTTTKVAVGRALLTGGLAVTKKVTKTTTAETKEREGFLLVRTPAHDMLFREGDTLYDGLGPKPPATRQAGFVHLVEALRVGAPRAAYDERLTTRPGQHAILGALLAPEDSLDIAVAVVVAHLRRARDGAALGP
;
A
#
# COMPACT_ATOMS: atom_id res chain seq x y z
N MET A 1 -5.05 16.41 -6.24
CA MET A 1 -5.76 16.19 -4.97
C MET A 1 -4.74 16.29 -3.86
N TYR A 2 -5.05 17.05 -2.81
CA TYR A 2 -4.22 17.21 -1.63
C TYR A 2 -4.85 16.45 -0.46
N VAL A 3 -4.02 15.77 0.32
CA VAL A 3 -4.43 14.98 1.48
C VAL A 3 -4.00 15.72 2.73
N VAL A 4 -4.96 16.00 3.61
CA VAL A 4 -4.68 16.57 4.93
C VAL A 4 -4.70 15.43 5.94
N ALA A 5 -3.59 15.28 6.66
CA ALA A 5 -3.43 14.25 7.67
C ALA A 5 -3.04 14.86 9.02
N ILE A 6 -3.36 14.13 10.10
CA ILE A 6 -2.88 14.40 11.45
C ILE A 6 -2.00 13.25 11.91
N ASP A 7 -1.10 13.51 12.85
CA ASP A 7 -0.33 12.49 13.56
C ASP A 7 -0.78 12.41 15.02
N ASN A 8 -1.36 11.28 15.40
CA ASN A 8 -1.82 11.06 16.77
C ASN A 8 -0.64 10.53 17.60
N PRO A 9 -0.32 11.18 18.74
CA PRO A 9 0.85 10.83 19.53
C PRO A 9 0.81 9.37 20.01
N SER A 10 1.97 8.72 20.00
CA SER A 10 2.11 7.32 20.44
C SER A 10 2.45 7.17 21.93
N SER A 11 2.81 8.26 22.60
CA SER A 11 3.30 8.25 23.99
C SER A 11 2.15 8.37 24.99
N PRO A 12 2.05 7.47 25.99
CA PRO A 12 1.09 7.62 27.06
C PRO A 12 1.36 8.91 27.85
N GLY A 13 0.34 9.76 27.99
CA GLY A 13 0.43 11.04 28.71
C GLY A 13 0.59 12.28 27.83
N THR A 14 0.84 12.14 26.53
CA THR A 14 0.70 13.28 25.59
C THR A 14 -0.78 13.55 25.39
N SER A 15 -1.26 14.72 25.83
CA SER A 15 -2.65 15.12 25.66
C SER A 15 -2.95 15.24 24.15
N VAL A 16 -3.87 14.40 23.67
CA VAL A 16 -4.48 14.59 22.37
C VAL A 16 -5.39 15.80 22.47
N ALA A 17 -5.32 16.72 21.50
CA ALA A 17 -6.22 17.86 21.46
C ALA A 17 -7.70 17.38 21.48
N PRO A 18 -8.61 18.16 22.10
CA PRO A 18 -10.01 17.77 22.25
C PRO A 18 -10.68 17.37 20.93
N VAL A 19 -11.59 16.40 20.98
CA VAL A 19 -12.33 15.95 19.79
C VAL A 19 -13.23 17.05 19.22
N GLU A 20 -13.69 17.95 20.07
CA GLU A 20 -14.48 19.14 19.74
C GLU A 20 -13.68 20.09 18.84
N ASP A 21 -12.37 20.24 19.07
CA ASP A 21 -11.51 21.08 18.26
C ASP A 21 -11.28 20.48 16.88
N LEU A 22 -11.13 19.14 16.80
CA LEU A 22 -11.07 18.45 15.52
C LEU A 22 -12.37 18.63 14.74
N ALA A 23 -13.51 18.40 15.40
CA ALA A 23 -14.84 18.55 14.81
C ALA A 23 -15.06 19.97 14.26
N ALA A 24 -14.72 20.98 15.06
CA ALA A 24 -14.81 22.38 14.66
C ALA A 24 -13.90 22.72 13.48
N ALA A 25 -12.67 22.19 13.44
CA ALA A 25 -11.74 22.43 12.33
C ALA A 25 -12.18 21.76 11.02
N LEU A 26 -12.74 20.54 11.11
CA LEU A 26 -13.21 19.79 9.94
C LEU A 26 -14.61 20.22 9.49
N GLY A 27 -15.38 20.94 10.32
CA GLY A 27 -16.77 21.29 10.05
C GLY A 27 -17.72 20.09 10.11
N VAL A 28 -17.43 19.12 10.98
CA VAL A 28 -18.20 17.87 11.14
C VAL A 28 -18.70 17.72 12.57
N SER A 29 -19.55 16.73 12.84
CA SER A 29 -19.99 16.45 14.20
C SER A 29 -18.86 15.85 15.05
N VAL A 30 -18.96 15.99 16.38
CA VAL A 30 -18.04 15.30 17.32
C VAL A 30 -18.09 13.78 17.12
N TYR A 31 -19.25 13.24 16.74
CA TYR A 31 -19.42 11.82 16.45
C TYR A 31 -18.56 11.39 15.24
N ASP A 32 -18.55 12.20 14.17
CA ASP A 32 -17.77 11.92 12.96
C ASP A 32 -16.27 12.18 13.15
N ALA A 33 -15.90 13.14 14.00
CA ALA A 33 -14.52 13.45 14.32
C ALA A 33 -13.85 12.38 15.21
N ARG A 34 -14.60 11.80 16.15
CA ARG A 34 -14.06 10.88 17.17
C ARG A 34 -13.27 9.70 16.61
N PRO A 35 -13.73 8.98 15.55
CA PRO A 35 -12.96 7.91 14.95
C PRO A 35 -11.53 8.32 14.60
N HIS A 36 -11.28 9.55 14.16
CA HIS A 36 -9.96 10.03 13.74
C HIS A 36 -8.92 10.07 14.86
N LEU A 37 -9.34 10.09 16.12
CA LEU A 37 -8.45 10.14 17.29
C LEU A 37 -8.27 8.79 18.00
N ALA A 38 -8.91 7.72 17.50
CA ALA A 38 -8.94 6.43 18.18
C ALA A 38 -7.63 5.63 18.11
N ASN A 39 -6.77 5.88 17.11
CA ASN A 39 -5.54 5.14 16.87
C ASN A 39 -4.33 6.06 16.84
N THR A 40 -3.17 5.56 17.24
CA THR A 40 -1.89 6.29 17.17
C THR A 40 -1.34 6.31 15.74
N GLY A 41 -0.48 7.29 15.47
CA GLY A 41 0.17 7.45 14.18
C GLY A 41 -0.65 8.28 13.18
N PRO A 42 -0.27 8.21 11.89
CA PRO A 42 -0.79 9.12 10.89
C PRO A 42 -2.18 8.75 10.42
N ARG A 43 -3.01 9.75 10.17
CA ARG A 43 -4.37 9.57 9.69
C ARG A 43 -4.86 10.66 8.77
N VAL A 44 -5.47 10.27 7.66
CA VAL A 44 -6.18 11.17 6.75
C VAL A 44 -7.46 11.67 7.42
N VAL A 45 -7.63 12.98 7.43
CA VAL A 45 -8.80 13.67 8.00
C VAL A 45 -9.59 14.43 6.94
N ALA A 46 -8.97 14.77 5.81
CA ALA A 46 -9.64 15.47 4.73
C ALA A 46 -8.91 15.29 3.39
N LEU A 47 -9.68 15.40 2.31
CA LEU A 47 -9.21 15.54 0.94
C LEU A 47 -9.63 16.89 0.40
N ARG A 48 -8.75 17.55 -0.37
CA ARG A 48 -9.01 18.86 -0.97
C ARG A 48 -8.57 18.90 -2.43
N GLY A 49 -9.35 19.60 -3.25
CA GLY A 49 -9.01 19.84 -4.66
C GLY A 49 -7.97 20.95 -4.84
N ASP A 50 -7.96 21.91 -3.93
CA ASP A 50 -7.14 23.12 -3.97
C ASP A 50 -6.06 23.11 -2.87
N GLU A 51 -4.85 23.56 -3.21
CA GLU A 51 -3.70 23.59 -2.29
C GLU A 51 -3.93 24.59 -1.16
N ALA A 52 -4.38 25.81 -1.50
CA ALA A 52 -4.56 26.86 -0.52
C ALA A 52 -5.64 26.48 0.51
N ASP A 53 -6.71 25.81 0.07
CA ASP A 53 -7.72 25.26 0.98
C ASP A 53 -7.19 24.16 1.90
N ALA A 54 -6.41 23.23 1.34
CA ALA A 54 -5.77 22.17 2.13
C ALA A 54 -4.81 22.74 3.18
N GLN A 55 -4.04 23.77 2.80
CA GLN A 55 -3.10 24.44 3.69
C GLN A 55 -3.81 25.26 4.78
N ARG A 56 -4.90 25.96 4.45
CA ARG A 56 -5.74 26.64 5.46
C ARG A 56 -6.27 25.64 6.49
N LEU A 57 -6.75 24.47 6.04
CA LEU A 57 -7.22 23.44 6.97
C LEU A 57 -6.09 22.89 7.84
N ALA A 58 -4.93 22.56 7.25
CA ALA A 58 -3.78 22.07 8.00
C ALA A 58 -3.30 23.10 9.05
N HIS A 59 -3.25 24.38 8.72
CA HIS A 59 -2.95 25.45 9.68
C HIS A 59 -4.02 25.59 10.76
N SER A 60 -5.30 25.49 10.41
CA SER A 60 -6.42 25.52 11.35
C SER A 60 -6.35 24.39 12.38
N LEU A 61 -5.96 23.19 11.94
CA LEU A 61 -5.72 22.02 12.79
C LEU A 61 -4.47 22.22 13.67
N ALA A 62 -3.37 22.72 13.10
CA ALA A 62 -2.15 22.99 13.85
C ALA A 62 -2.34 24.04 14.95
N ALA A 63 -3.10 25.11 14.68
CA ALA A 63 -3.45 26.14 15.67
C ALA A 63 -4.28 25.59 16.85
N ARG A 64 -4.90 24.42 16.69
CA ARG A 64 -5.66 23.69 17.71
C ARG A 64 -4.86 22.57 18.37
N GLY A 65 -3.56 22.50 18.12
CA GLY A 65 -2.66 21.53 18.76
C GLY A 65 -2.58 20.17 18.07
N PHE A 66 -3.17 19.99 16.88
CA PHE A 66 -2.97 18.76 16.11
C PHE A 66 -1.65 18.82 15.32
N ALA A 67 -0.91 17.72 15.29
CA ALA A 67 0.26 17.57 14.42
C ALA A 67 -0.18 17.35 12.96
N ALA A 68 -0.76 18.38 12.35
CA ALA A 68 -1.29 18.34 11.00
C ALA A 68 -0.22 18.58 9.94
N TYR A 69 -0.38 17.94 8.79
CA TYR A 69 0.48 18.12 7.63
C TYR A 69 -0.25 17.82 6.32
N LEU A 70 0.35 18.29 5.23
CA LEU A 70 -0.14 18.17 3.88
C LEU A 70 0.65 17.09 3.13
N VAL A 71 -0.05 16.28 2.34
CA VAL A 71 0.56 15.45 1.30
C VAL A 71 0.01 15.92 -0.05
N GLY A 72 0.90 16.48 -0.86
CA GLY A 72 0.60 16.96 -2.21
C GLY A 72 0.52 15.83 -3.25
N PRO A 73 -0.09 16.11 -4.42
CA PRO A 73 -0.23 15.11 -5.49
C PRO A 73 1.12 14.55 -5.98
N GLU A 74 2.17 15.36 -5.98
CA GLU A 74 3.55 14.98 -6.36
C GLU A 74 4.20 13.99 -5.38
N GLN A 75 3.69 13.92 -4.14
CA GLN A 75 4.19 12.99 -3.12
C GLN A 75 3.47 11.64 -3.19
N VAL A 76 2.33 11.56 -3.88
CA VAL A 76 1.56 10.33 -4.10
C VAL A 76 2.01 9.70 -5.41
N VAL A 77 2.99 8.81 -5.30
CA VAL A 77 3.50 8.06 -6.46
C VAL A 77 2.72 6.74 -6.58
N PRO A 78 2.07 6.46 -7.73
CA PRO A 78 1.36 5.21 -7.91
C PRO A 78 2.30 4.01 -7.75
N LEU A 79 1.96 3.02 -6.91
CA LEU A 79 2.80 1.83 -6.70
C LEU A 79 3.08 1.08 -8.01
N ALA A 80 2.12 1.10 -8.95
CA ALA A 80 2.26 0.51 -10.28
C ALA A 80 3.30 1.20 -11.19
N SER A 81 3.71 2.44 -10.84
CA SER A 81 4.72 3.20 -11.58
C SER A 81 6.13 3.04 -11.03
N LEU A 82 6.28 2.41 -9.86
CA LEU A 82 7.57 2.20 -9.21
C LEU A 82 8.38 1.11 -9.91
N PHE A 83 9.71 1.16 -9.76
CA PHE A 83 10.59 0.09 -10.20
C PHE A 83 10.29 -1.18 -9.39
N CYS A 84 9.58 -2.13 -9.98
CA CYS A 84 9.23 -3.40 -9.35
C CYS A 84 10.29 -4.47 -9.64
N ALA A 85 11.16 -4.74 -8.67
CA ALA A 85 12.24 -5.72 -8.83
C ALA A 85 11.67 -7.14 -8.98
N ARG A 86 11.88 -7.76 -10.15
CA ARG A 86 11.53 -9.16 -10.43
C ARG A 86 12.58 -10.11 -9.88
N SER A 87 13.86 -9.77 -10.00
CA SER A 87 14.96 -10.48 -9.33
C SER A 87 15.89 -9.47 -8.70
N PHE A 88 16.78 -9.93 -7.81
CA PHE A 88 17.71 -9.05 -7.13
C PHE A 88 19.00 -9.77 -6.74
N ARG A 89 20.01 -8.97 -6.39
CA ARG A 89 21.23 -9.42 -5.71
C ARG A 89 21.49 -8.51 -4.53
N LEU A 90 21.77 -9.13 -3.38
CA LEU A 90 22.28 -8.46 -2.19
C LEU A 90 23.79 -8.63 -2.12
N GLY A 91 24.50 -7.57 -1.78
CA GLY A 91 25.96 -7.60 -1.62
C GLY A 91 26.50 -6.22 -1.31
N ASP A 92 27.61 -6.14 -0.57
CA ASP A 92 28.35 -4.90 -0.30
C ASP A 92 27.49 -3.75 0.26
N GLY A 93 26.46 -4.06 1.06
CA GLY A 93 25.54 -3.03 1.59
C GLY A 93 24.61 -2.44 0.53
N ARG A 94 24.43 -3.12 -0.60
CA ARG A 94 23.59 -2.70 -1.72
C ARG A 94 22.55 -3.74 -2.07
N VAL A 95 21.49 -3.28 -2.72
CA VAL A 95 20.53 -4.13 -3.40
C VAL A 95 20.44 -3.73 -4.87
N ARG A 96 20.79 -4.66 -5.73
CA ARG A 96 20.66 -4.51 -7.18
C ARG A 96 19.41 -5.26 -7.63
N GLY A 97 18.35 -4.53 -7.94
CA GLY A 97 17.11 -5.06 -8.50
C GLY A 97 17.11 -5.07 -10.02
N VAL A 98 16.45 -6.06 -10.62
CA VAL A 98 16.23 -6.17 -12.06
C VAL A 98 14.73 -6.24 -12.32
N HIS A 99 14.20 -5.34 -13.15
CA HIS A 99 12.80 -5.32 -13.55
C HIS A 99 12.53 -6.36 -14.65
N ARG A 100 11.25 -6.61 -14.95
CA ARG A 100 10.83 -7.61 -15.95
C ARG A 100 11.33 -7.31 -17.36
N ASP A 101 11.51 -6.04 -17.70
CA ASP A 101 12.06 -5.61 -19.00
C ASP A 101 13.59 -5.67 -19.07
N GLY A 102 14.26 -6.12 -18.01
CA GLY A 102 15.71 -6.20 -17.90
C GLY A 102 16.38 -4.91 -17.44
N SER A 103 15.64 -3.81 -17.22
CA SER A 103 16.20 -2.61 -16.61
C SER A 103 16.68 -2.89 -15.18
N VAL A 104 17.71 -2.18 -14.77
CA VAL A 104 18.43 -2.42 -13.51
C VAL A 104 18.41 -1.17 -12.67
N LEU A 105 18.12 -1.35 -11.39
CA LEU A 105 18.26 -0.30 -10.38
C LEU A 105 19.16 -0.82 -9.26
N ASP A 106 20.19 -0.07 -8.93
CA ASP A 106 21.14 -0.39 -7.88
C ASP A 106 21.05 0.64 -6.76
N VAL A 107 20.75 0.18 -5.56
CA VAL A 107 20.45 1.02 -4.39
C VAL A 107 21.46 0.74 -3.29
N ASP A 108 22.10 1.81 -2.82
CA ASP A 108 22.87 1.78 -1.57
C ASP A 108 21.91 1.73 -0.37
N LEU A 109 21.93 0.61 0.37
CA LEU A 109 21.04 0.43 1.51
C LEU A 109 21.39 1.34 2.69
N THR A 110 22.63 1.83 2.77
CA THR A 110 23.03 2.79 3.81
C THR A 110 22.41 4.18 3.58
N SER A 111 22.01 4.48 2.34
CA SER A 111 21.32 5.70 1.94
C SER A 111 19.79 5.59 2.01
N ALA A 112 19.26 4.38 2.24
CA ALA A 112 17.84 4.17 2.35
C ALA A 112 17.28 4.97 3.52
N SER A 113 16.25 5.76 3.25
CA SER A 113 15.57 6.58 4.24
C SER A 113 14.40 5.84 4.88
N PHE A 114 13.66 5.04 4.10
CA PHE A 114 12.47 4.35 4.57
C PHE A 114 12.36 2.95 3.98
N LEU A 115 11.87 2.04 4.80
CA LEU A 115 11.40 0.72 4.43
C LEU A 115 9.92 0.62 4.82
N VAL A 116 9.02 0.61 3.82
CA VAL A 116 7.57 0.55 4.08
C VAL A 116 7.04 -0.80 3.62
N ARG A 117 6.53 -1.58 4.56
CA ARG A 117 5.94 -2.89 4.31
C ARG A 117 4.43 -2.81 4.33
N GLY A 118 3.76 -3.47 3.39
CA GLY A 118 2.31 -3.58 3.41
C GLY A 118 1.78 -4.80 2.67
N THR A 119 0.46 -4.83 2.52
CA THR A 119 -0.24 -5.81 1.67
C THR A 119 -1.06 -5.10 0.61
N ILE A 120 -1.03 -5.63 -0.61
CA ILE A 120 -1.81 -5.15 -1.74
C ILE A 120 -2.81 -6.25 -2.17
N VAL A 121 -4.00 -5.86 -2.61
CA VAL A 121 -4.95 -6.80 -3.22
C VAL A 121 -4.65 -6.86 -4.72
N SER A 122 -4.09 -7.98 -5.16
CA SER A 122 -3.97 -8.30 -6.57
C SER A 122 -5.28 -8.91 -7.05
N SER A 123 -5.94 -8.29 -8.02
CA SER A 123 -7.13 -8.85 -8.66
C SER A 123 -6.72 -9.51 -9.97
N THR A 124 -6.78 -10.84 -10.02
CA THR A 124 -6.58 -11.58 -11.27
C THR A 124 -7.94 -11.92 -11.84
N PHE A 125 -8.25 -11.37 -13.02
CA PHE A 125 -9.45 -11.72 -13.79
C PHE A 125 -9.17 -13.00 -14.58
N GLU A 126 -9.60 -14.15 -14.07
CA GLU A 126 -9.50 -15.39 -14.82
C GLU A 126 -10.80 -15.61 -15.62
N LYS A 127 -10.72 -15.40 -16.94
CA LYS A 127 -11.85 -15.63 -17.85
C LYS A 127 -11.87 -17.10 -18.28
N THR A 128 -12.43 -17.97 -17.45
CA THR A 128 -12.58 -19.38 -17.80
C THR A 128 -13.80 -19.57 -18.71
N THR A 129 -13.54 -19.81 -19.99
CA THR A 129 -14.58 -20.15 -20.98
C THR A 129 -14.78 -21.66 -21.00
N SER A 130 -15.80 -22.18 -20.29
CA SER A 130 -16.16 -23.59 -20.40
C SER A 130 -17.21 -23.78 -21.49
N THR A 131 -16.85 -24.58 -22.50
CA THR A 131 -17.75 -25.01 -23.55
C THR A 131 -18.34 -26.36 -23.16
N THR A 132 -19.63 -26.44 -22.91
CA THR A 132 -20.32 -27.71 -22.67
C THR A 132 -21.29 -27.98 -23.81
N THR A 133 -21.11 -29.10 -24.49
CA THR A 133 -22.02 -29.56 -25.53
C THR A 133 -23.09 -30.43 -24.86
N LYS A 134 -24.35 -29.99 -24.89
CA LYS A 134 -25.48 -30.80 -24.42
C LYS A 134 -26.19 -31.42 -25.63
N VAL A 135 -26.36 -32.73 -25.60
CA VAL A 135 -27.17 -33.45 -26.59
C VAL A 135 -28.63 -33.31 -26.20
N ALA A 136 -29.44 -32.69 -27.05
CA ALA A 136 -30.87 -32.49 -26.80
C ALA A 136 -31.65 -33.76 -27.18
N VAL A 137 -31.62 -34.77 -26.31
CA VAL A 137 -32.26 -36.09 -26.53
C VAL A 137 -33.76 -35.95 -26.87
N GLY A 138 -34.47 -34.99 -26.27
CA GLY A 138 -35.90 -34.75 -26.54
C GLY A 138 -36.22 -34.19 -27.95
N ARG A 139 -35.28 -33.54 -28.64
CA ARG A 139 -35.50 -33.03 -30.03
C ARG A 139 -35.15 -34.06 -31.10
N ALA A 140 -34.38 -35.09 -30.76
CA ALA A 140 -33.98 -36.15 -31.70
C ALA A 140 -35.17 -37.06 -32.10
N LEU A 141 -36.15 -37.23 -31.21
CA LEU A 141 -37.35 -38.03 -31.47
C LEU A 141 -38.37 -37.32 -32.38
N LEU A 142 -38.44 -35.98 -32.35
CA LEU A 142 -39.38 -35.20 -33.17
C LEU A 142 -38.87 -34.90 -34.59
N THR A 143 -37.59 -35.17 -34.87
CA THR A 143 -36.93 -34.80 -36.14
C THR A 143 -36.53 -36.01 -36.99
N GLY A 144 -37.05 -37.20 -36.69
CA GLY A 144 -36.80 -38.41 -37.49
C GLY A 144 -35.36 -38.93 -37.40
N GLY A 145 -34.65 -38.69 -36.29
CA GLY A 145 -33.35 -39.31 -36.02
C GLY A 145 -32.11 -38.43 -36.25
N LEU A 146 -32.24 -37.14 -36.60
CA LEU A 146 -31.08 -36.24 -36.64
C LEU A 146 -30.81 -35.61 -35.26
N ALA A 147 -29.67 -35.97 -34.66
CA ALA A 147 -29.19 -35.40 -33.40
C ALA A 147 -28.75 -33.94 -33.59
N VAL A 148 -29.55 -32.99 -33.11
CA VAL A 148 -29.14 -31.57 -33.05
C VAL A 148 -28.43 -31.31 -31.71
N THR A 149 -27.12 -31.16 -31.74
CA THR A 149 -26.31 -30.73 -30.59
C THR A 149 -26.39 -29.22 -30.40
N LYS A 150 -26.74 -28.76 -29.20
CA LYS A 150 -26.67 -27.34 -28.83
C LYS A 150 -25.36 -27.09 -28.10
N LYS A 151 -24.46 -26.32 -28.71
CA LYS A 151 -23.26 -25.80 -28.06
C LYS A 151 -23.69 -24.69 -27.10
N VAL A 152 -23.43 -24.85 -25.80
CA VAL A 152 -23.65 -23.80 -24.80
C VAL A 152 -22.30 -23.34 -24.31
N THR A 153 -21.94 -22.10 -24.65
CA THR A 153 -20.74 -21.44 -24.12
C THR A 153 -21.12 -20.75 -22.82
N LYS A 154 -20.59 -21.23 -21.69
CA LYS A 154 -20.73 -20.55 -20.39
C LYS A 154 -19.43 -19.80 -20.12
N THR A 155 -19.48 -18.48 -20.21
CA THR A 155 -18.38 -17.62 -19.75
C THR A 155 -18.55 -17.41 -18.26
N THR A 156 -17.73 -18.07 -17.45
CA THR A 156 -17.66 -17.81 -16.01
C THR A 156 -16.47 -16.90 -15.79
N THR A 157 -16.73 -15.64 -15.43
CA THR A 157 -15.68 -14.73 -14.97
C THR A 157 -15.45 -15.04 -13.49
N ALA A 158 -14.32 -15.65 -13.15
CA ALA A 158 -13.89 -15.82 -11.77
C ALA A 158 -12.96 -14.67 -11.43
N GLU A 159 -13.36 -13.84 -10.47
CA GLU A 159 -12.49 -12.81 -9.89
C GLU A 159 -11.79 -13.43 -8.68
N THR A 160 -10.49 -13.70 -8.81
CA THR A 160 -9.67 -14.14 -7.67
C THR A 160 -8.96 -12.92 -7.11
N LYS A 161 -9.37 -12.48 -5.92
CA LYS A 161 -8.68 -11.46 -5.14
C LYS A 161 -7.65 -12.14 -4.25
N GLU A 162 -6.38 -11.97 -4.57
CA GLU A 162 -5.28 -12.49 -3.77
C GLU A 162 -4.59 -11.35 -3.01
N ARG A 163 -4.33 -11.55 -1.72
CA ARG A 163 -3.55 -10.59 -0.93
C ARG A 163 -2.08 -10.95 -1.04
N GLU A 164 -1.27 -9.98 -1.40
CA GLU A 164 0.15 -10.15 -1.62
C GLU A 164 0.92 -9.13 -0.77
N GLY A 165 2.02 -9.56 -0.13
CA GLY A 165 2.93 -8.64 0.55
C GLY A 165 3.69 -7.75 -0.43
N PHE A 166 3.99 -6.52 -0.01
CA PHE A 166 4.95 -5.66 -0.70
C PHE A 166 5.91 -4.99 0.30
N LEU A 167 7.09 -4.65 -0.19
CA LEU A 167 8.11 -3.88 0.53
C LEU A 167 8.64 -2.79 -0.39
N LEU A 168 8.53 -1.55 0.04
CA LEU A 168 9.11 -0.39 -0.62
C LEU A 168 10.41 0.01 0.06
N VAL A 169 11.50 0.03 -0.70
CA VAL A 169 12.79 0.63 -0.33
C VAL A 169 12.86 2.02 -0.95
N ARG A 170 12.91 3.06 -0.11
CA ARG A 170 12.96 4.46 -0.55
C ARG A 170 14.27 5.11 -0.14
N THR A 171 14.99 5.62 -1.14
CA THR A 171 16.17 6.47 -0.98
C THR A 171 15.82 7.92 -1.38
N PRO A 172 16.73 8.90 -1.20
CA PRO A 172 16.51 10.25 -1.73
C PRO A 172 16.35 10.31 -3.26
N ALA A 173 16.94 9.37 -4.00
CA ALA A 173 16.98 9.40 -5.46
C ALA A 173 16.04 8.39 -6.14
N HIS A 174 15.75 7.27 -5.47
CA HIS A 174 15.12 6.11 -6.08
C HIS A 174 14.18 5.38 -5.13
N ASP A 175 13.13 4.81 -5.71
CA ASP A 175 12.18 3.91 -5.07
C ASP A 175 12.26 2.53 -5.74
N MET A 176 12.42 1.49 -4.94
CA MET A 176 12.43 0.09 -5.39
C MET A 176 11.34 -0.67 -4.66
N LEU A 177 10.43 -1.30 -5.41
CA LEU A 177 9.34 -2.10 -4.89
C LEU A 177 9.64 -3.59 -5.05
N PHE A 178 9.44 -4.35 -3.99
CA PHE A 178 9.40 -5.81 -4.01
C PHE A 178 7.98 -6.28 -3.74
N ARG A 179 7.50 -7.22 -4.55
CA ARG A 179 6.16 -7.82 -4.44
C ARG A 179 6.29 -9.32 -4.19
N GLU A 180 5.60 -9.86 -3.20
CA GLU A 180 5.82 -11.21 -2.68
C GLU A 180 5.68 -12.32 -3.74
N GLY A 181 4.63 -12.25 -4.56
CA GLY A 181 4.31 -13.16 -5.66
C GLY A 181 5.11 -12.85 -6.93
N ASP A 182 5.50 -11.59 -7.10
CA ASP A 182 6.24 -11.12 -8.27
C ASP A 182 7.77 -11.13 -8.13
N THR A 183 8.35 -11.43 -6.96
CA THR A 183 9.81 -11.45 -6.74
C THR A 183 10.38 -12.87 -6.82
N LEU A 184 11.53 -13.01 -7.48
CA LEU A 184 12.37 -14.21 -7.47
C LEU A 184 13.41 -14.10 -6.34
N TYR A 185 13.53 -15.16 -5.55
CA TYR A 185 14.30 -15.18 -4.30
C TYR A 185 15.67 -15.86 -4.42
N ASP A 186 16.15 -16.09 -5.63
CA ASP A 186 17.51 -16.59 -5.92
C ASP A 186 18.60 -15.60 -5.48
N GLY A 187 18.23 -14.34 -5.27
CA GLY A 187 19.07 -13.30 -4.67
C GLY A 187 19.40 -13.50 -3.18
N LEU A 188 18.71 -14.40 -2.47
CA LEU A 188 18.94 -14.67 -1.03
C LEU A 188 20.09 -15.66 -0.77
N GLY A 189 20.63 -16.28 -1.82
CA GLY A 189 21.71 -17.26 -1.71
C GLY A 189 21.38 -18.58 -2.42
N PRO A 190 22.26 -19.59 -2.26
CA PRO A 190 22.20 -20.82 -3.06
C PRO A 190 21.05 -21.75 -2.67
N LYS A 191 20.50 -21.62 -1.46
CA LYS A 191 19.39 -22.44 -0.99
C LYS A 191 18.07 -21.69 -1.22
N PRO A 192 17.19 -22.16 -2.11
CA PRO A 192 15.90 -21.51 -2.32
C PRO A 192 15.04 -21.60 -1.05
N PRO A 193 14.20 -20.60 -0.77
CA PRO A 193 13.25 -20.66 0.33
C PRO A 193 12.20 -21.76 0.07
N ALA A 194 11.68 -22.34 1.15
CA ALA A 194 10.67 -23.40 1.06
C ALA A 194 9.33 -22.91 0.49
N THR A 195 9.00 -21.63 0.68
CA THR A 195 7.79 -20.98 0.16
C THR A 195 8.11 -19.55 -0.27
N ARG A 196 7.25 -18.95 -1.12
CA ARG A 196 7.37 -17.52 -1.49
C ARG A 196 7.29 -16.61 -0.28
N GLN A 197 6.35 -16.86 0.62
CA GLN A 197 6.20 -16.11 1.86
C GLN A 197 7.47 -16.17 2.73
N ALA A 198 8.09 -17.34 2.87
CA ALA A 198 9.36 -17.47 3.60
C ALA A 198 10.49 -16.70 2.91
N GLY A 199 10.54 -16.73 1.58
CA GLY A 199 11.47 -15.91 0.79
C GLY A 199 11.26 -14.42 1.02
N PHE A 200 10.01 -13.96 1.04
CA PHE A 200 9.67 -12.56 1.24
C PHE A 200 10.02 -12.07 2.65
N VAL A 201 9.73 -12.87 3.68
CA VAL A 201 10.14 -12.57 5.06
C VAL A 201 11.66 -12.44 5.17
N HIS A 202 12.40 -13.39 4.60
CA HIS A 202 13.87 -13.34 4.61
C HIS A 202 14.41 -12.13 3.82
N LEU A 203 13.80 -11.77 2.70
CA LEU A 203 14.15 -10.54 1.96
C LEU A 203 13.92 -9.28 2.81
N VAL A 204 12.78 -9.17 3.48
CA VAL A 204 12.48 -8.03 4.37
C VAL A 204 13.54 -7.94 5.48
N GLU A 205 13.86 -9.05 6.14
CA GLU A 205 14.88 -9.10 7.19
C GLU A 205 16.26 -8.70 6.66
N ALA A 206 16.68 -9.24 5.51
CA ALA A 206 17.96 -8.92 4.91
C ALA A 206 18.09 -7.43 4.54
N LEU A 207 17.03 -6.84 3.98
CA LEU A 207 17.00 -5.41 3.66
C LEU A 207 16.99 -4.53 4.92
N ARG A 208 16.31 -4.96 5.99
CA ARG A 208 16.35 -4.26 7.29
C ARG A 208 17.74 -4.28 7.91
N VAL A 209 18.43 -5.42 7.85
CA VAL A 209 19.82 -5.54 8.33
C VAL A 209 20.75 -4.67 7.47
N GLY A 210 20.58 -4.66 6.15
CA GLY A 210 21.39 -3.86 5.23
C GLY A 210 21.14 -2.35 5.30
N ALA A 211 19.95 -1.92 5.74
CA ALA A 211 19.55 -0.53 5.85
C ALA A 211 19.28 -0.10 7.31
N PRO A 212 20.29 -0.14 8.21
CA PRO A 212 20.08 0.08 9.64
C PRO A 212 19.62 1.51 10.00
N ARG A 213 19.79 2.48 9.09
CA ARG A 213 19.37 3.87 9.26
C ARG A 213 17.99 4.16 8.67
N ALA A 214 17.42 3.23 7.92
CA ALA A 214 16.11 3.41 7.32
C ALA A 214 15.02 3.24 8.38
N ALA A 215 14.07 4.19 8.42
CA ALA A 215 12.88 4.03 9.25
C ALA A 215 12.01 2.91 8.68
N TYR A 216 11.67 1.92 9.50
CA TYR A 216 10.84 0.77 9.11
C TYR A 216 9.42 0.95 9.65
N ASP A 217 8.42 0.88 8.76
CA ASP A 217 6.99 0.89 9.14
C ASP A 217 6.25 -0.23 8.40
N GLU A 218 5.43 -0.96 9.15
CA GLU A 218 4.65 -2.10 8.64
C GLU A 218 3.15 -2.00 8.93
N ARG A 219 2.65 -0.80 9.29
CA ARG A 219 1.23 -0.58 9.60
C ARG A 219 0.32 -0.92 8.42
N LEU A 220 0.82 -0.85 7.19
CA LEU A 220 0.09 -1.19 5.97
C LEU A 220 -0.03 -2.70 5.71
N THR A 221 0.51 -3.56 6.58
CA THR A 221 0.43 -5.03 6.41
C THR A 221 -0.97 -5.59 6.66
N THR A 222 -1.78 -4.92 7.47
CA THR A 222 -3.11 -5.39 7.84
C THR A 222 -4.19 -4.43 7.34
N ARG A 223 -5.36 -4.99 7.00
CA ARG A 223 -6.52 -4.18 6.60
C ARG A 223 -6.94 -3.16 7.68
N PRO A 224 -6.99 -3.51 8.99
CA PRO A 224 -7.23 -2.51 10.03
C PRO A 224 -6.20 -1.39 10.06
N GLY A 225 -4.91 -1.69 9.86
CA GLY A 225 -3.86 -0.67 9.82
C GLY A 225 -3.97 0.25 8.61
N GLN A 226 -4.33 -0.28 7.43
CA GLN A 226 -4.63 0.52 6.25
C GLN A 226 -5.84 1.46 6.48
N HIS A 227 -6.94 0.95 7.06
CA HIS A 227 -8.10 1.78 7.41
C HIS A 227 -7.80 2.80 8.51
N ALA A 228 -6.91 2.48 9.46
CA ALA A 228 -6.49 3.42 10.48
C ALA A 228 -5.82 4.66 9.87
N ILE A 229 -5.02 4.47 8.81
CA ILE A 229 -4.35 5.56 8.08
C ILE A 229 -5.32 6.29 7.15
N LEU A 230 -6.08 5.55 6.34
CA LEU A 230 -6.94 6.11 5.30
C LEU A 230 -8.26 6.71 5.85
N GLY A 231 -8.66 6.30 7.05
CA GLY A 231 -9.93 6.70 7.64
C GLY A 231 -11.14 6.14 6.86
N ALA A 232 -12.28 6.84 6.98
CA ALA A 232 -13.51 6.49 6.27
C ALA A 232 -13.61 7.11 4.86
N LEU A 233 -12.67 7.99 4.50
CA LEU A 233 -12.72 8.77 3.27
C LEU A 233 -12.21 8.00 2.05
N LEU A 234 -11.37 6.99 2.27
CA LEU A 234 -10.62 6.30 1.22
C LEU A 234 -10.69 4.78 1.45
N ALA A 235 -10.97 4.04 0.38
CA ALA A 235 -10.93 2.58 0.39
C ALA A 235 -9.48 2.10 0.21
N PRO A 236 -8.97 1.19 1.06
CA PRO A 236 -7.62 0.65 0.92
C PRO A 236 -7.32 0.03 -0.44
N GLU A 237 -8.33 -0.56 -1.09
CA GLU A 237 -8.22 -1.19 -2.40
C GLU A 237 -7.79 -0.22 -3.50
N ASP A 238 -8.23 1.05 -3.43
CA ASP A 238 -8.02 2.04 -4.47
C ASP A 238 -7.01 3.14 -4.06
N SER A 239 -6.62 3.17 -2.78
CA SER A 239 -5.92 4.31 -2.18
C SER A 239 -4.65 3.92 -1.40
N LEU A 240 -4.10 2.73 -1.67
CA LEU A 240 -2.89 2.26 -1.00
C LEU A 240 -1.69 3.19 -1.24
N ASP A 241 -1.58 3.78 -2.44
CA ASP A 241 -0.54 4.75 -2.78
C ASP A 241 -0.59 5.99 -1.87
N ILE A 242 -1.80 6.44 -1.55
CA ILE A 242 -2.02 7.55 -0.60
C ILE A 242 -1.60 7.13 0.80
N ALA A 243 -1.94 5.91 1.22
CA ALA A 243 -1.54 5.39 2.53
C ALA A 243 -0.01 5.33 2.68
N VAL A 244 0.69 4.89 1.63
CA VAL A 244 2.16 4.87 1.57
C VAL A 244 2.72 6.29 1.66
N ALA A 245 2.18 7.24 0.90
CA ALA A 245 2.63 8.63 0.92
C ALA A 245 2.47 9.28 2.31
N VAL A 246 1.32 9.03 2.96
CA VAL A 246 1.02 9.50 4.33
C VAL A 246 1.99 8.89 5.35
N VAL A 247 2.26 7.58 5.29
CA VAL A 247 3.24 6.92 6.17
C VAL A 247 4.64 7.51 5.95
N VAL A 248 5.08 7.70 4.71
CA VAL A 248 6.41 8.28 4.45
C VAL A 248 6.49 9.73 4.93
N ALA A 249 5.44 10.54 4.76
CA ALA A 249 5.41 11.89 5.28
C ALA A 249 5.49 11.91 6.82
N HIS A 250 4.78 11.02 7.50
CA HIS A 250 4.89 10.83 8.95
C HIS A 250 6.31 10.44 9.39
N LEU A 251 6.93 9.45 8.74
CA LEU A 251 8.29 9.01 9.08
C LEU A 251 9.33 10.11 8.84
N ARG A 252 9.19 10.90 7.76
CA ARG A 252 10.03 12.08 7.51
C ARG A 252 9.92 13.08 8.66
N ARG A 253 8.70 13.44 9.05
CA ARG A 253 8.45 14.37 10.15
C ARG A 253 8.99 13.88 11.49
N ALA A 254 8.82 12.60 11.80
CA ALA A 254 9.36 12.00 13.02
C ALA A 254 10.89 12.08 13.05
N ARG A 255 11.55 11.81 11.90
CA ARG A 255 13.01 11.91 11.76
C ARG A 255 13.50 13.36 11.87
N ASP A 256 12.85 14.28 11.16
CA ASP A 256 13.26 15.69 11.12
C ASP A 256 12.96 16.40 12.46
N GLY A 257 11.87 16.03 13.14
CA GLY A 257 11.55 16.49 14.49
C GLY A 257 12.52 15.96 15.55
N ALA A 258 13.00 14.71 15.41
CA ALA A 258 14.05 14.16 16.27
C ALA A 258 15.43 14.82 16.03
N ALA A 259 15.68 15.35 14.83
CA ALA A 259 16.90 16.09 14.49
C ALA A 259 16.92 17.54 14.99
N LEU A 260 15.79 18.07 15.48
CA LEU A 260 15.63 19.44 15.99
C LEU A 260 15.45 19.50 17.53
N GLY A 261 15.65 18.39 18.24
CA GLY A 261 15.74 18.37 19.69
C GLY A 261 17.13 18.79 20.18
N PRO A 262 17.25 19.45 21.36
CA PRO A 262 18.52 19.93 21.91
C PRO A 262 19.52 18.81 22.23
#